data_AF-A0A7V5T721-F1
#
_entry.id   AF-A0A7V5T721-F1
#
_cell.length_a   1.000
_cell.length_b   1.000
_cell.length_c   1.000
_cell.angle_alpha   90.00
_cell.angle_beta   90.00
_cell.angle_gamma   90.00
#
_symmetry.space_group_name_H-M   'P 1'
#
loop_
_entity.id
_entity.type
_entity.pdbx_description
1 polymer ?
#
loop_
_entity_poly.entity_id
_entity_poly.type
_entity_poly.pdbx_seq_one_letter_code
_entity_poly.pdbx_strand_id
1 'polypeptide(L)'
;MANMYAFGAMMAYFLSCLALVALRIREPHIPRPYLVPFNVRVKGMKLPIPGVLGVFGTAGMVTIVLWTHDIARIAGPLWIALWIAYYVIYRRRSRRPIFRSLARDWDAEHMRLLEEAEEWDLLEWFKAERGQRAKRKAGGTH
;
A
#
# COMPACT_ATOMS: atom_id res chain seq x y z
N MET A 1 15.20 -25.06 -11.31
CA MET A 1 14.88 -23.70 -11.83
C MET A 1 13.45 -23.27 -11.48
N ALA A 2 12.43 -24.14 -11.62
CA ALA A 2 11.04 -23.82 -11.25
C ALA A 2 10.84 -23.33 -9.80
N ASN A 3 11.56 -23.90 -8.83
CA ASN A 3 11.41 -23.54 -7.41
C ASN A 3 11.73 -22.07 -7.10
N MET A 4 12.71 -21.46 -7.79
CA MET A 4 13.07 -20.04 -7.57
C MET A 4 12.05 -19.09 -8.22
N TYR A 5 11.51 -19.45 -9.38
CA TYR A 5 10.45 -18.69 -10.03
C TYR A 5 9.16 -18.69 -9.19
N ALA A 6 8.78 -19.86 -8.66
CA ALA A 6 7.61 -19.99 -7.78
C ALA A 6 7.74 -19.13 -6.51
N PHE A 7 8.94 -19.07 -5.93
CA PHE A 7 9.22 -18.19 -4.78
C PHE A 7 9.05 -16.70 -5.12
N GLY A 8 9.59 -16.26 -6.26
CA GLY A 8 9.43 -14.88 -6.74
C GLY A 8 7.97 -14.51 -6.96
N ALA A 9 7.20 -15.38 -7.62
CA ALA A 9 5.77 -15.18 -7.85
C ALA A 9 4.98 -15.05 -6.53
N MET A 10 5.22 -15.97 -5.58
CA MET A 10 4.58 -15.91 -4.26
C MET A 10 4.91 -14.62 -3.51
N MET A 11 6.16 -14.13 -3.60
CA MET A 11 6.57 -12.85 -3.00
C MET A 11 5.86 -11.65 -3.63
N ALA A 12 5.70 -11.64 -4.96
CA ALA A 12 4.97 -10.57 -5.66
C ALA A 12 3.49 -10.53 -5.24
N TYR A 13 2.84 -11.70 -5.13
CA TYR A 13 1.48 -11.79 -4.61
C TYR A 13 1.38 -11.32 -3.15
N PHE A 14 2.33 -11.69 -2.31
CA PHE A 14 2.38 -11.21 -0.93
C PHE A 14 2.46 -9.69 -0.86
N LEU A 15 3.40 -9.09 -1.60
CA LEU A 15 3.60 -7.64 -1.60
C LEU A 15 2.35 -6.90 -2.13
N SER A 16 1.70 -7.45 -3.15
CA SER A 16 0.45 -6.90 -3.71
C SER A 16 -0.68 -6.91 -2.67
N CYS A 17 -0.91 -8.04 -2.00
CA CYS A 17 -1.89 -8.15 -0.92
C CYS A 17 -1.56 -7.20 0.23
N LEU A 18 -0.29 -7.10 0.62
CA LEU A 18 0.17 -6.19 1.67
C LEU A 18 -0.06 -4.72 1.29
N ALA A 19 0.24 -4.33 0.04
CA ALA A 19 0.02 -2.99 -0.46
C ALA A 19 -1.48 -2.62 -0.45
N LEU A 20 -2.37 -3.55 -0.83
CA LEU A 20 -3.82 -3.33 -0.77
C LEU A 20 -4.33 -3.07 0.65
N VAL A 21 -3.77 -3.75 1.65
CA VAL A 21 -4.12 -3.54 3.06
C VAL A 21 -3.50 -2.26 3.60
N ALA A 22 -2.20 -2.05 3.36
CA ALA A 22 -1.48 -0.86 3.82
C ALA A 22 -2.12 0.43 3.28
N LEU A 23 -2.51 0.45 2.00
CA LEU A 23 -3.17 1.59 1.38
C LEU A 23 -4.55 1.86 2.00
N ARG A 24 -5.29 0.81 2.39
CA ARG A 24 -6.59 0.99 3.05
C ARG A 24 -6.48 1.56 4.46
N ILE A 25 -5.40 1.23 5.17
CA ILE A 25 -5.13 1.78 6.50
C ILE A 25 -4.62 3.21 6.40
N ARG A 26 -3.72 3.50 5.44
CA ARG A 26 -3.08 4.81 5.28
C ARG A 26 -4.00 5.85 4.63
N GLU A 27 -4.81 5.41 3.66
CA GLU A 27 -5.69 6.25 2.87
C GLU A 27 -7.14 5.71 2.85
N PRO A 28 -7.81 5.72 4.02
CA PRO A 28 -9.18 5.20 4.15
C PRO A 28 -10.25 6.10 3.52
N HIS A 29 -9.89 7.33 3.16
CA HIS A 29 -10.81 8.40 2.76
C HIS A 29 -10.83 8.67 1.25
N ILE A 30 -10.13 7.86 0.45
CA ILE A 30 -10.14 7.96 -1.00
C ILE A 30 -11.41 7.28 -1.53
N PRO A 31 -12.18 7.92 -2.43
CA PRO A 31 -13.34 7.30 -3.06
C PRO A 31 -12.83 6.15 -3.92
N ARG A 32 -13.32 4.94 -3.67
CA ARG A 32 -12.94 3.75 -4.43
C ARG A 32 -14.09 3.41 -5.37
N PRO A 33 -13.94 3.64 -6.69
CA PRO A 33 -14.97 3.33 -7.69
C PRO A 33 -15.37 1.85 -7.65
N TYR A 34 -14.40 0.98 -7.33
CA TYR A 34 -14.63 -0.45 -7.12
C TYR A 34 -14.48 -0.84 -5.64
N LEU A 35 -15.57 -1.38 -5.08
CA LEU A 35 -15.61 -1.95 -3.73
C LEU A 35 -15.64 -3.46 -3.85
N VAL A 36 -14.62 -4.14 -3.32
CA VAL A 36 -14.64 -5.60 -3.21
C VAL A 36 -15.82 -6.02 -2.32
N PRO A 37 -16.59 -7.06 -2.69
CA PRO A 37 -17.59 -7.65 -1.80
C PRO A 37 -16.89 -8.18 -0.53
N PHE A 38 -17.57 -8.14 0.61
CA PHE A 38 -17.05 -8.51 1.96
C PHE A 38 -16.08 -7.51 2.60
N ASN A 39 -16.55 -6.26 2.81
CA ASN A 39 -15.85 -5.29 3.66
C ASN A 39 -16.49 -5.21 5.06
N VAL A 40 -15.69 -5.35 6.12
CA VAL A 40 -16.10 -5.05 7.50
C VAL A 40 -15.81 -3.59 7.79
N ARG A 41 -16.78 -2.91 8.42
CA ARG A 41 -16.59 -1.53 8.92
C ARG A 41 -15.93 -1.58 10.29
N VAL A 42 -14.69 -1.11 10.38
CA VAL A 42 -13.97 -0.95 11.67
C VAL A 42 -13.55 0.51 11.80
N LYS A 43 -13.99 1.20 12.86
CA LYS A 43 -13.66 2.62 13.15
C LYS A 43 -13.84 3.57 11.95
N GLY A 44 -14.93 3.42 11.20
CA GLY A 44 -15.24 4.25 10.02
C GLY A 44 -14.47 3.87 8.73
N MET A 45 -13.63 2.84 8.76
CA MET A 45 -12.88 2.34 7.60
C MET A 45 -13.51 1.04 7.06
N LYS A 46 -13.61 0.91 5.73
CA LYS A 46 -14.07 -0.32 5.06
C LYS A 46 -12.87 -1.25 4.84
N LEU A 47 -12.65 -2.18 5.76
CA LEU A 47 -11.57 -3.17 5.69
C LEU A 47 -12.05 -4.44 4.96
N PRO A 48 -11.37 -4.86 3.88
CA PRO A 48 -11.69 -6.06 3.12
C PRO A 48 -11.28 -7.28 3.94
N ILE A 49 -12.23 -8.15 4.26
CA ILE A 49 -11.90 -9.44 4.89
C ILE A 49 -10.90 -10.22 4.02
N PRO A 50 -11.04 -10.27 2.66
CA PRO A 50 -10.08 -10.99 1.82
C PRO A 50 -8.66 -10.41 1.88
N GLY A 51 -8.52 -9.08 2.04
CA GLY A 51 -7.21 -8.45 2.15
C GLY A 51 -6.52 -8.77 3.47
N VAL A 52 -7.27 -8.73 4.57
CA VAL A 52 -6.77 -9.10 5.90
C VAL A 52 -6.39 -10.58 5.95
N LEU A 53 -7.25 -11.47 5.47
CA LEU A 53 -6.95 -12.89 5.32
C LEU A 53 -5.76 -13.12 4.40
N GLY A 54 -5.61 -12.34 3.33
CA GLY A 54 -4.45 -12.37 2.44
C GLY A 54 -3.16 -12.08 3.19
N VAL A 55 -3.12 -11.03 4.02
CA VAL A 55 -1.95 -10.68 4.84
C VAL A 55 -1.62 -11.78 5.85
N PHE A 56 -2.62 -12.31 6.57
CA PHE A 56 -2.38 -13.39 7.53
C PHE A 56 -1.99 -14.70 6.84
N GLY A 57 -2.62 -15.05 5.72
CA GLY A 57 -2.32 -16.25 4.95
C GLY A 57 -0.93 -16.23 4.34
N THR A 58 -0.50 -15.07 3.84
CA THR A 58 0.85 -14.90 3.28
C THR A 58 1.92 -14.79 4.37
N ALA A 59 1.65 -14.13 5.49
CA ALA A 59 2.54 -14.16 6.66
C ALA A 59 2.68 -15.59 7.21
N GLY A 60 1.59 -16.34 7.27
CA GLY A 60 1.58 -17.76 7.63
C GLY A 60 2.39 -18.61 6.65
N MET A 61 2.24 -18.39 5.34
CA MET A 61 2.99 -19.09 4.31
C MET A 61 4.50 -18.83 4.42
N VAL A 62 4.92 -17.57 4.59
CA VAL A 62 6.33 -17.22 4.80
C VAL A 62 6.87 -17.87 6.07
N THR A 63 6.08 -17.85 7.15
CA THR A 63 6.46 -18.49 8.42
C THR A 63 6.65 -20.00 8.28
N ILE A 64 5.71 -20.69 7.60
CA ILE A 64 5.78 -22.14 7.37
C ILE A 64 6.98 -22.48 6.46
N VAL A 65 7.21 -21.71 5.40
CA VAL A 65 8.36 -21.93 4.49
C VAL A 65 9.69 -21.77 5.24
N LEU A 66 9.82 -20.76 6.09
CA LEU A 66 11.00 -20.56 6.95
C LEU A 66 11.18 -21.70 7.96
N TRP A 67 10.08 -22.26 8.47
CA TRP A 67 10.14 -23.29 9.48
C TRP A 67 10.49 -24.67 8.89
N THR A 68 9.91 -25.01 7.73
CA THR A 68 10.00 -26.33 7.10
C THR A 68 11.28 -26.57 6.29
N HIS A 69 11.91 -25.53 5.72
CA HIS A 69 13.11 -25.70 4.87
C HIS A 69 14.35 -25.07 5.50
N ASP A 70 15.37 -25.88 5.80
CA ASP A 70 16.66 -25.37 6.33
C ASP A 70 17.33 -24.36 5.40
N ILE A 71 17.24 -24.58 4.08
CA ILE A 71 17.75 -23.63 3.07
C ILE A 71 16.97 -22.31 3.10
N ALA A 72 15.66 -22.35 3.38
CA ALA A 72 14.82 -21.15 3.41
C ALA A 72 15.16 -20.24 4.60
N ARG A 73 15.68 -20.78 5.71
CA ARG A 73 16.11 -20.00 6.88
C ARG A 73 17.21 -19.00 6.56
N ILE A 74 18.09 -19.32 5.63
CA ILE A 74 19.19 -18.46 5.20
C ILE A 74 18.80 -17.68 3.95
N ALA A 75 18.19 -18.35 2.97
CA ALA A 75 17.78 -17.73 1.71
C ALA A 75 16.73 -16.63 1.91
N GLY A 76 15.80 -16.80 2.85
CA GLY A 76 14.74 -15.81 3.14
C GLY A 76 15.30 -14.47 3.61
N PRO A 77 16.06 -14.42 4.72
CA PRO A 77 16.70 -13.20 5.19
C PRO A 77 17.68 -12.61 4.18
N LEU A 78 18.49 -13.45 3.51
CA LEU A 78 19.45 -12.99 2.50
C LEU A 78 18.73 -12.32 1.32
N TRP A 79 17.60 -12.86 0.89
CA TRP A 79 16.79 -12.30 -0.18
C TRP A 79 16.15 -10.97 0.22
N ILE A 80 15.58 -10.88 1.42
CA ILE A 80 15.05 -9.62 1.95
C ILE A 80 16.18 -8.57 2.03
N ALA A 81 17.34 -8.94 2.55
CA ALA A 81 18.51 -8.07 2.63
C ALA A 81 18.96 -7.60 1.23
N LEU A 82 18.93 -8.48 0.22
CA LEU A 82 19.23 -8.13 -1.17
C LEU A 82 18.26 -7.08 -1.71
N TRP A 83 16.94 -7.26 -1.51
CA TRP A 83 15.95 -6.27 -1.97
C TRP A 83 16.03 -4.95 -1.23
N ILE A 84 16.28 -4.98 0.08
CA ILE A 84 16.53 -3.76 0.86
C ILE A 84 17.78 -3.05 0.33
N ALA A 85 18.87 -3.78 0.10
CA ALA A 85 20.09 -3.22 -0.46
C ALA A 85 19.85 -2.61 -1.85
N TYR A 86 19.13 -3.32 -2.73
CA TYR A 86 18.73 -2.79 -4.04
C TYR A 86 17.92 -1.51 -3.92
N TYR A 87 16.92 -1.47 -3.02
CA TYR A 87 16.10 -0.28 -2.78
C TYR A 87 16.95 0.91 -2.30
N VAL A 88 17.87 0.67 -1.35
CA VAL A 88 18.78 1.69 -0.83
C VAL A 88 19.71 2.21 -1.94
N ILE A 89 20.29 1.33 -2.76
CA ILE A 89 21.16 1.71 -3.88
C ILE A 89 20.40 2.54 -4.91
N TYR A 90 19.22 2.09 -5.32
CA TYR A 90 18.35 2.81 -6.27
C TYR A 90 18.01 4.21 -5.75
N ARG A 91 17.61 4.29 -4.47
CA ARG A 91 17.23 5.56 -3.83
C ARG A 91 18.42 6.51 -3.67
N ARG A 92 19.60 5.98 -3.32
CA ARG A 92 20.85 6.73 -3.20
C ARG A 92 21.32 7.28 -4.55
N ARG A 93 21.22 6.49 -5.63
CA ARG A 93 21.44 6.98 -7.00
C ARG A 93 20.45 8.05 -7.42
N SER A 94 19.21 7.92 -6.98
CA SER A 94 18.14 8.88 -7.30
C SER A 94 18.22 10.20 -6.51
N ARG A 95 19.20 10.37 -5.59
CA ARG A 95 19.34 11.54 -4.68
C ARG A 95 18.03 11.92 -3.96
N ARG A 96 17.18 10.94 -3.65
CA ARG A 96 15.93 11.14 -2.90
C ARG A 96 16.11 10.70 -1.45
N PRO A 97 15.51 11.38 -0.46
CA PRO A 97 15.64 11.00 0.95
C PRO A 97 15.15 9.56 1.16
N ILE A 98 15.93 8.76 1.88
CA ILE A 98 15.68 7.31 2.08
C ILE A 98 14.45 7.07 2.94
N PHE A 99 14.28 7.87 3.99
CA PHE A 99 13.19 7.74 4.96
C PHE A 99 12.05 8.75 4.76
N ARG A 100 12.18 9.69 3.82
CA ARG A 100 11.16 10.72 3.59
C ARG A 100 10.47 10.45 2.25
N SER A 101 9.14 10.38 2.27
CA SER A 101 8.34 10.59 1.07
C SER A 101 8.77 11.94 0.47
N LEU A 102 8.95 12.02 -0.85
CA LEU A 102 9.02 13.35 -1.46
C LEU A 102 7.76 14.11 -1.07
N ALA A 103 7.91 15.39 -0.75
CA ALA A 103 6.78 16.30 -0.63
C ALA A 103 6.23 16.50 -2.05
N ARG A 104 5.46 15.52 -2.53
CA ARG A 104 4.67 15.61 -3.75
C ARG A 104 3.27 16.00 -3.32
N ASP A 105 2.74 17.06 -3.89
CA ASP A 105 1.35 17.46 -3.69
C ASP A 105 0.44 16.53 -4.53
N TRP A 106 0.23 15.32 -4.01
CA TRP A 106 -0.60 14.32 -4.66
C TRP A 106 -2.03 14.80 -4.88
N ASP A 107 -2.54 15.69 -4.03
CA ASP A 107 -3.88 16.27 -4.18
C ASP A 107 -3.96 17.14 -5.44
N ALA A 108 -2.94 17.98 -5.69
CA ALA A 108 -2.88 18.83 -6.87
C ALA A 108 -2.73 18.02 -8.16
N GLU A 109 -1.91 16.98 -8.15
CA GLU A 109 -1.71 16.10 -9.30
C GLU A 109 -2.98 15.27 -9.60
N HIS A 110 -3.69 14.83 -8.56
CA HIS A 110 -4.96 14.11 -8.71
C HIS A 110 -6.07 15.00 -9.28
N MET A 111 -6.18 16.26 -8.84
CA MET A 111 -7.14 17.21 -9.41
C MET A 111 -6.89 17.45 -10.90
N ARG A 112 -5.61 17.59 -11.31
CA ARG A 112 -5.25 17.75 -12.72
C ARG A 112 -5.66 16.55 -13.57
N LEU A 113 -5.45 15.33 -13.05
CA LEU A 113 -5.85 14.10 -13.75
C LEU A 113 -7.37 13.98 -13.86
N LEU A 114 -8.13 14.32 -12.82
CA LEU A 114 -9.60 14.30 -12.85
C LEU A 114 -10.16 15.36 -13.80
N GLU A 115 -9.54 16.53 -13.84
CA GLU A 115 -9.88 17.61 -14.79
C GLU A 115 -9.56 17.23 -16.23
N GLU A 116 -8.40 16.62 -16.47
CA GLU A 116 -8.00 16.11 -17.79
C GLU A 116 -8.88 14.95 -18.27
N ALA A 117 -9.36 14.11 -17.36
CA ALA A 117 -10.31 13.04 -17.64
C ALA A 117 -11.77 13.52 -17.80
N GLU A 118 -12.04 14.83 -17.63
CA GLU A 118 -13.38 15.43 -17.59
C GLU A 118 -14.33 14.76 -16.57
N GLU A 119 -13.77 14.17 -15.51
CA GLU A 119 -14.52 13.53 -14.42
C GLU A 119 -14.94 14.59 -13.36
N TRP A 120 -15.74 15.57 -13.80
CA TRP A 120 -16.10 16.76 -13.03
C TRP A 120 -16.78 16.44 -11.68
N ASP A 121 -17.62 15.41 -11.62
CA ASP A 121 -18.30 14.97 -10.39
C ASP A 121 -17.30 14.56 -9.28
N LEU A 122 -16.24 13.85 -9.66
CA LEU A 122 -15.20 13.40 -8.73
C LEU A 122 -14.31 14.57 -8.30
N LEU A 123 -14.04 15.50 -9.21
CA LEU A 123 -13.29 16.72 -8.93
C LEU A 123 -14.00 17.61 -7.90
N GLU A 124 -15.30 17.84 -8.07
CA GLU A 124 -16.12 18.64 -7.16
C GLU A 124 -16.20 18.01 -5.76
N TRP A 125 -16.43 16.70 -5.69
CA TRP A 125 -16.40 15.97 -4.43
C TRP A 125 -15.04 16.10 -3.74
N PHE A 126 -13.94 15.94 -4.47
CA PHE A 126 -12.59 16.01 -3.91
C PHE A 126 -12.28 17.40 -3.35
N LYS A 127 -12.73 18.47 -4.04
CA LYS A 127 -12.66 19.86 -3.55
C LYS A 127 -13.47 20.06 -2.28
N ALA A 128 -14.70 19.53 -2.21
CA ALA A 128 -15.55 19.62 -1.02
C ALA A 128 -14.94 18.91 0.20
N GLU A 129 -14.43 17.69 0.00
CA GLU A 129 -13.78 16.86 1.02
C GLU A 129 -12.51 17.53 1.58
N ARG A 130 -11.68 18.12 0.70
CA ARG A 130 -10.52 18.95 1.11
C ARG A 130 -10.93 20.11 2.01
N GLY A 131 -12.01 20.82 1.65
CA GLY A 131 -12.56 21.91 2.45
C GLY A 131 -12.99 21.45 3.85
N GLN A 132 -13.66 20.30 3.94
CA GLN A 132 -14.06 19.71 5.22
C GLN A 132 -12.84 19.29 6.06
N ARG A 133 -11.80 18.71 5.46
CA ARG A 133 -10.55 18.36 6.15
C ARG A 133 -9.82 19.57 6.71
N ALA A 134 -9.74 20.65 5.95
CA ALA A 134 -9.15 21.90 6.41
C ALA A 134 -9.92 22.45 7.63
N LYS A 135 -11.26 22.44 7.57
CA LYS A 135 -12.12 22.83 8.69
C LYS A 135 -11.96 21.93 9.91
N ARG A 136 -11.88 20.60 9.75
CA ARG A 136 -11.69 19.65 10.86
C ARG A 136 -10.32 19.76 11.52
N LYS A 137 -9.27 20.07 10.75
CA LYS A 137 -7.93 20.37 11.30
C LYS A 137 -7.91 21.72 12.02
N ALA A 138 -8.59 22.73 11.49
CA ALA A 138 -8.68 24.05 12.14
C ALA A 138 -9.48 24.01 13.44
N GLY A 139 -10.61 23.28 13.47
CA GLY A 139 -11.49 23.16 14.64
C GLY A 139 -11.02 22.22 15.74
N GLY A 140 -9.93 21.46 15.53
CA GLY A 140 -9.31 20.60 16.56
C GLY A 140 -8.20 21.27 17.36
N THR A 141 -8.05 22.61 17.25
CA THR A 141 -7.00 23.41 17.89
C THR A 141 -7.55 24.28 19.03
N HIS A 142 -8.47 23.72 19.82
CA HIS A 142 -8.97 24.31 21.06
C HIS A 142 -8.90 23.30 22.19
#